data_AF-A0A928CUE1-F1
#
_entry.id   AF-A0A928CUE1-F1
#
_cell.length_a   1.000
_cell.length_b   1.000
_cell.length_c   1.000
_cell.angle_alpha   90.00
_cell.angle_beta   90.00
_cell.angle_gamma   90.00
#
_symmetry.space_group_name_H-M   'P 1'
#
loop_
_entity.id
_entity.type
_entity.pdbx_description
1 polymer ?
#
loop_
_entity_poly.entity_id
_entity_poly.type
_entity_poly.pdbx_seq_one_letter_code
_entity_poly.pdbx_strand_id
1 'polypeptide(L)'
;MSSEELNRLSSKEFSAVLAADPVIRDLRSRLVDRRDFIPGTFDALLLTGGDRIGDLPVLPLTAAKWAFLWVIESPFVSGKNAVSETDLNIFLFVLGCPDLRKLQIPLTRIPAEADRYAAATGLSLEQVIREIQSVIGNAFSPLAMLPKSDSGSSEEVFYDGAWLAWIASIAVKESGMPYDRVIHDLPLSLLCQLYVAWRRREGVDGDRISRPQNGEIMDQIQARVNELGKEFLKSFKS
;
A
#
# COMPACT_ATOMS: atom_id res chain seq x y z
N MET A 1 27.58 -4.58 -19.44
CA MET A 1 27.15 -5.72 -20.29
C MET A 1 27.29 -5.31 -21.74
N SER A 2 27.85 -6.17 -22.59
CA SER A 2 27.92 -5.92 -24.03
C SER A 2 26.56 -6.21 -24.70
N SER A 3 26.32 -5.65 -25.89
CA SER A 3 25.10 -5.95 -26.68
C SER A 3 24.94 -7.44 -26.99
N GLU A 4 26.05 -8.17 -27.05
CA GLU A 4 26.09 -9.61 -27.31
C GLU A 4 25.65 -10.42 -26.07
N GLU A 5 26.01 -9.98 -24.87
CA GLU A 5 25.55 -10.55 -23.60
C GLU A 5 24.03 -10.31 -23.40
N LEU A 6 23.52 -9.13 -23.78
CA LEU A 6 22.09 -8.82 -23.74
C LEU A 6 21.28 -9.70 -24.70
N ASN A 7 21.78 -9.90 -25.92
CA ASN A 7 21.12 -10.78 -26.90
C ASN A 7 21.06 -12.24 -26.42
N ARG A 8 22.10 -12.72 -25.71
CA ARG A 8 22.12 -14.07 -25.13
C ARG A 8 21.19 -14.22 -23.94
N LEU A 9 21.10 -13.23 -23.06
CA LEU A 9 20.12 -13.24 -21.98
C LEU A 9 18.66 -13.07 -22.46
N SER A 10 18.47 -12.66 -23.72
CA SER A 10 17.15 -12.62 -24.37
C SER A 10 16.84 -13.90 -25.16
N SER A 11 17.70 -14.92 -25.09
CA SER A 11 17.56 -16.13 -25.90
C SER A 11 16.56 -17.14 -25.32
N LYS A 12 16.12 -18.07 -26.18
CA LYS A 12 15.25 -19.18 -25.76
C LYS A 12 15.98 -20.13 -24.80
N GLU A 13 17.29 -20.29 -24.93
CA GLU A 13 18.06 -21.14 -24.02
C GLU A 13 18.06 -20.57 -22.60
N PHE A 14 18.29 -19.25 -22.45
CA PHE A 14 18.22 -18.63 -21.13
C PHE A 14 16.80 -18.67 -20.55
N SER A 15 15.78 -18.46 -21.39
CA SER A 15 14.38 -18.61 -20.98
C SER A 15 14.06 -20.02 -20.45
N ALA A 16 14.67 -21.07 -21.02
CA ALA A 16 14.53 -22.44 -20.54
C ALA A 16 15.24 -22.66 -19.19
N VAL A 17 16.42 -22.05 -18.99
CA VAL A 17 17.14 -22.06 -17.70
C VAL A 17 16.28 -21.43 -16.60
N LEU A 18 15.70 -20.24 -16.86
CA LEU A 18 14.82 -19.58 -15.92
C LEU A 18 13.55 -20.38 -15.61
N ALA A 19 12.99 -21.08 -16.60
CA ALA A 19 11.78 -21.90 -16.42
C ALA A 19 12.04 -23.19 -15.64
N ALA A 20 13.26 -23.73 -15.72
CA ALA A 20 13.66 -24.95 -15.02
C ALA A 20 14.17 -24.71 -13.58
N ASP A 21 14.49 -23.46 -13.21
CA ASP A 21 15.03 -23.14 -11.89
C ASP A 21 13.99 -23.37 -10.77
N PRO A 22 14.28 -24.26 -9.81
CA PRO A 22 13.32 -24.61 -8.76
C PRO A 22 13.10 -23.48 -7.75
N VAL A 23 14.06 -22.57 -7.58
CA VAL A 23 13.97 -21.43 -6.66
C VAL A 23 13.02 -20.37 -7.23
N ILE A 24 13.16 -20.01 -8.51
CA ILE A 24 12.23 -19.12 -9.20
C ILE A 24 10.82 -19.72 -9.21
N ARG A 25 10.69 -21.04 -9.41
CA ARG A 25 9.39 -21.72 -9.37
C ARG A 25 8.74 -21.66 -7.98
N ASP A 26 9.50 -21.90 -6.91
CA ASP A 26 9.03 -21.78 -5.53
C ASP A 26 8.61 -20.34 -5.20
N LEU A 27 9.46 -19.36 -5.47
CA LEU A 27 9.16 -17.94 -5.27
C LEU A 27 7.92 -17.50 -6.06
N ARG A 28 7.76 -17.97 -7.30
CA ARG A 28 6.54 -17.71 -8.09
C ARG A 28 5.30 -18.37 -7.53
N SER A 29 5.41 -19.52 -6.88
CA SER A 29 4.27 -20.15 -6.20
C SER A 29 3.86 -19.35 -4.96
N ARG A 30 4.82 -18.73 -4.27
CA ARG A 30 4.63 -17.87 -3.10
C ARG A 30 4.15 -16.46 -3.45
N LEU A 31 4.30 -16.00 -4.70
CA LEU A 31 3.64 -14.79 -5.20
C LEU A 31 2.11 -14.89 -5.14
N VAL A 32 1.56 -16.10 -5.06
CA VAL A 32 0.13 -16.37 -4.88
C VAL A 32 -0.13 -16.83 -3.44
N ASP A 33 0.52 -16.21 -2.45
CA ASP A 33 0.14 -16.44 -1.05
C ASP A 33 -1.20 -15.75 -0.80
N ARG A 34 -2.21 -16.55 -0.43
CA ARG A 34 -3.55 -16.07 -0.12
C ARG A 34 -3.54 -15.09 1.04
N ARG A 35 -2.53 -15.15 1.92
CA ARG A 35 -2.40 -14.29 3.11
C ARG A 35 -2.19 -12.81 2.78
N ASP A 36 -1.45 -12.51 1.72
CA ASP A 36 -1.24 -11.12 1.26
C ASP A 36 -2.49 -10.55 0.57
N PHE A 37 -3.39 -11.43 0.10
CA PHE A 37 -4.67 -11.07 -0.51
C PHE A 37 -5.80 -10.85 0.51
N ILE A 38 -5.61 -11.23 1.78
CA ILE A 38 -6.64 -11.16 2.82
C ILE A 38 -7.16 -9.72 2.98
N PRO A 39 -6.33 -8.70 3.24
CA PRO A 39 -6.85 -7.35 3.53
C PRO A 39 -7.69 -6.78 2.37
N GLY A 40 -7.14 -6.79 1.15
CA GLY A 40 -7.85 -6.29 -0.04
C GLY A 40 -9.10 -7.10 -0.41
N THR A 41 -9.14 -8.39 -0.07
CA THR A 41 -10.34 -9.24 -0.27
C THR A 41 -11.41 -8.95 0.79
N PHE A 42 -11.03 -8.77 2.05
CA PHE A 42 -11.97 -8.38 3.12
C PHE A 42 -12.57 -7.00 2.86
N ASP A 43 -11.73 -6.05 2.42
CA ASP A 43 -12.18 -4.73 2.00
C ASP A 43 -13.14 -4.80 0.82
N ALA A 44 -12.83 -5.61 -0.21
CA ALA A 44 -13.71 -5.83 -1.36
C ALA A 44 -15.03 -6.52 -0.98
N LEU A 45 -15.04 -7.35 0.06
CA LEU A 45 -16.23 -7.96 0.62
C LEU A 45 -17.00 -7.02 1.56
N LEU A 46 -16.49 -5.80 1.80
CA LEU A 46 -17.02 -4.83 2.76
C LEU A 46 -17.21 -5.43 4.16
N LEU A 47 -16.37 -6.42 4.51
CA LEU A 47 -16.33 -7.00 5.84
C LEU A 47 -15.54 -6.03 6.73
N THR A 48 -16.20 -4.96 7.14
CA THR A 48 -15.63 -3.93 8.02
C THR A 48 -15.99 -4.23 9.47
N GLY A 49 -14.97 -4.48 10.29
CA GLY A 49 -15.12 -4.65 11.74
C GLY A 49 -14.36 -5.84 12.31
N GLY A 50 -13.84 -5.64 13.52
CA GLY A 50 -13.04 -6.64 14.24
C GLY A 50 -11.53 -6.39 14.21
N ASP A 51 -11.08 -5.40 13.44
CA ASP A 51 -9.67 -4.99 13.41
C ASP A 51 -9.24 -4.40 14.76
N ARG A 52 -8.01 -4.70 15.13
CA ARG A 52 -7.42 -4.26 16.39
C ARG A 52 -5.95 -3.94 16.19
N ILE A 53 -5.48 -2.94 16.92
CA ILE A 53 -4.06 -2.71 17.15
C ILE A 53 -3.81 -3.09 18.61
N GLY A 54 -3.22 -4.28 18.80
CA GLY A 54 -3.17 -4.93 20.12
C GLY A 54 -4.58 -5.10 20.71
N ASP A 55 -4.81 -4.49 21.86
CA ASP A 55 -6.10 -4.53 22.56
C ASP A 55 -7.08 -3.43 22.15
N LEU A 56 -6.65 -2.47 21.32
CA LEU A 56 -7.51 -1.36 20.90
C LEU A 56 -8.29 -1.74 19.63
N PRO A 57 -9.63 -1.75 19.67
CA PRO A 57 -10.44 -1.85 18.45
C PRO A 57 -10.22 -0.64 17.56
N VAL A 58 -9.99 -0.88 16.28
CA VAL A 58 -9.82 0.18 15.27
C VAL A 58 -10.77 -0.04 14.11
N LEU A 59 -11.02 1.03 13.37
CA LEU A 59 -11.78 0.96 12.12
C LEU A 59 -10.83 1.22 10.95
N PRO A 60 -11.21 0.80 9.72
CA PRO A 60 -10.39 1.02 8.55
C PRO A 60 -9.98 2.48 8.38
N LEU A 61 -8.79 2.67 7.82
CA LEU A 61 -8.33 3.98 7.35
C LEU A 61 -9.15 4.34 6.10
N THR A 62 -9.92 5.42 6.16
CA THR A 62 -10.73 5.93 5.05
C THR A 62 -10.12 7.20 4.47
N ALA A 63 -10.58 7.63 3.30
CA ALA A 63 -10.15 8.89 2.70
C ALA A 63 -10.37 10.09 3.64
N ALA A 64 -11.50 10.13 4.35
CA ALA A 64 -11.78 11.17 5.34
C ALA A 64 -10.75 11.19 6.48
N LYS A 65 -10.41 10.01 7.02
CA LYS A 65 -9.42 9.88 8.10
C LYS A 65 -8.02 10.27 7.64
N TRP A 66 -7.62 9.86 6.44
CA TRP A 66 -6.36 10.27 5.85
C TRP A 66 -6.30 11.79 5.64
N ALA A 67 -7.35 12.38 5.06
CA ALA A 67 -7.46 13.84 4.87
C ALA A 67 -7.33 14.58 6.21
N PHE A 68 -8.02 14.10 7.24
CA PHE A 68 -7.97 14.70 8.56
C PHE A 68 -6.58 14.66 9.17
N LEU A 69 -5.89 13.51 9.08
CA LEU A 69 -4.51 13.35 9.54
C LEU A 69 -3.53 14.25 8.78
N TRP A 70 -3.76 14.45 7.48
CA TRP A 70 -3.01 15.40 6.66
C TRP A 70 -3.22 16.84 7.13
N VAL A 71 -4.46 17.25 7.38
CA VAL A 71 -4.83 18.61 7.83
C VAL A 71 -4.18 18.98 9.17
N ILE A 72 -4.07 18.02 10.08
CA ILE A 72 -3.41 18.21 11.38
C ILE A 72 -1.89 17.96 11.35
N GLU A 73 -1.32 17.82 10.14
CA GLU A 73 0.11 17.63 9.89
C GLU A 73 0.74 16.43 10.61
N SER A 74 -0.04 15.34 10.75
CA SER A 74 0.43 14.11 11.39
C SER A 74 1.78 13.66 10.83
N PRO A 75 2.79 13.34 11.67
CA PRO A 75 4.09 12.87 11.21
C PRO A 75 4.02 11.59 10.35
N PHE A 76 2.98 10.78 10.55
CA PHE A 76 2.70 9.58 9.75
C PHE A 76 2.28 9.86 8.31
N VAL A 77 1.79 11.06 8.04
CA VAL A 77 1.35 11.50 6.71
C VAL A 77 2.40 12.40 6.07
N SER A 78 2.95 13.33 6.86
CA SER A 78 3.88 14.35 6.34
C SER A 78 5.31 13.84 6.20
N GLY A 79 5.74 12.84 6.98
CA GLY A 79 7.10 12.28 6.97
C GLY A 79 8.19 13.24 7.44
N LYS A 80 7.83 14.45 7.90
CA LYS A 80 8.77 15.56 8.17
C LYS A 80 9.29 15.60 9.60
N ASN A 81 8.65 14.91 10.53
CA ASN A 81 8.90 15.04 11.97
C ASN A 81 9.11 13.67 12.64
N ALA A 82 9.85 13.67 13.76
CA ALA A 82 9.92 12.51 14.63
C ALA A 82 8.55 12.24 15.26
N VAL A 83 8.18 10.96 15.37
CA VAL A 83 6.90 10.53 15.94
C VAL A 83 6.97 10.61 17.47
N SER A 84 6.10 11.40 18.07
CA SER A 84 5.89 11.45 19.52
C SER A 84 4.75 10.52 19.98
N GLU A 85 4.65 10.26 21.28
CA GLU A 85 3.52 9.50 21.84
C GLU A 85 2.17 10.20 21.59
N THR A 86 2.15 11.53 21.62
CA THR A 86 0.97 12.32 21.26
C THR A 86 0.53 12.05 19.82
N ASP A 87 1.46 11.89 18.89
CA ASP A 87 1.13 11.59 17.50
C ASP A 87 0.51 10.19 17.34
N LEU A 88 1.00 9.21 18.10
CA LEU A 88 0.43 7.85 18.15
C LEU A 88 -1.00 7.89 18.69
N ASN A 89 -1.19 8.59 19.80
CA ASN A 89 -2.47 8.80 20.44
C ASN A 89 -3.48 9.38 19.45
N ILE A 90 -3.13 10.48 18.78
CA ILE A 90 -3.98 11.16 17.80
C ILE A 90 -4.32 10.24 16.62
N PHE A 91 -3.34 9.51 16.08
CA PHE A 91 -3.58 8.61 14.94
C PHE A 91 -4.57 7.50 15.31
N LEU A 92 -4.37 6.86 16.45
CA LEU A 92 -5.24 5.81 16.97
C LEU A 92 -6.64 6.33 17.32
N PHE A 93 -6.73 7.54 17.88
CA PHE A 93 -8.01 8.23 18.10
C PHE A 93 -8.80 8.41 16.81
N VAL A 94 -8.14 8.87 15.74
CA VAL A 94 -8.77 9.03 14.42
C VAL A 94 -9.20 7.68 13.84
N LEU A 95 -8.39 6.64 13.96
CA LEU A 95 -8.78 5.29 13.53
C LEU A 95 -9.97 4.75 14.32
N GLY A 96 -10.01 4.98 15.64
CA GLY A 96 -11.10 4.55 16.52
C GLY A 96 -12.40 5.36 16.33
N CYS A 97 -12.35 6.51 15.65
CA CYS A 97 -13.52 7.35 15.42
C CYS A 97 -14.47 6.72 14.38
N PRO A 98 -15.74 6.42 14.73
CA PRO A 98 -16.71 5.85 13.80
C PRO A 98 -17.10 6.79 12.66
N ASP A 99 -17.22 8.08 12.95
CA ASP A 99 -17.60 9.09 11.96
C ASP A 99 -17.02 10.46 12.37
N LEU A 100 -15.98 10.88 11.65
CA LEU A 100 -15.32 12.17 11.90
C LEU A 100 -16.26 13.37 11.76
N ARG A 101 -17.38 13.27 11.02
CA ARG A 101 -18.36 14.36 10.91
C ARG A 101 -19.08 14.63 12.22
N LYS A 102 -19.10 13.64 13.12
CA LYS A 102 -19.72 13.75 14.46
C LYS A 102 -18.73 14.27 15.50
N LEU A 103 -17.49 14.56 15.11
CA LEU A 103 -16.47 15.08 16.01
C LEU A 103 -16.78 16.55 16.33
N GLN A 104 -17.42 16.79 17.47
CA GLN A 104 -17.80 18.13 17.94
C GLN A 104 -16.78 18.71 18.92
N ILE A 105 -15.49 18.64 18.58
CA ILE A 105 -14.41 19.22 19.39
C ILE A 105 -13.52 20.14 18.53
N PRO A 106 -13.00 21.25 19.08
CA PRO A 106 -12.00 22.06 18.40
C PRO A 106 -10.72 21.24 18.10
N LEU A 107 -10.05 21.52 16.97
CA LEU A 107 -8.81 20.82 16.60
C LEU A 107 -7.74 20.89 17.71
N THR A 108 -7.67 22.01 18.43
CA THR A 108 -6.75 22.22 19.54
C THR A 108 -6.99 21.32 20.74
N ARG A 109 -8.16 20.68 20.85
CA ARG A 109 -8.51 19.75 21.93
C ARG A 109 -8.23 18.28 21.58
N ILE A 110 -8.01 17.96 20.31
CA ILE A 110 -7.75 16.58 19.86
C ILE A 110 -6.61 15.91 20.64
N PRO A 111 -5.45 16.56 20.91
CA PRO A 111 -4.38 15.89 21.64
C PRO A 111 -4.79 15.44 23.05
N ALA A 112 -5.65 16.21 23.72
CA ALA A 112 -6.14 15.88 25.05
C ALA A 112 -7.20 14.76 25.02
N GLU A 113 -8.09 14.76 24.02
CA GLU A 113 -9.12 13.73 23.84
C GLU A 113 -8.52 12.39 23.37
N ALA A 114 -7.41 12.45 22.64
CA ALA A 114 -6.68 11.28 22.18
C ALA A 114 -5.75 10.68 23.25
N ASP A 115 -5.60 11.32 24.40
CA ASP A 115 -4.66 10.89 25.43
C ASP A 115 -4.88 9.41 25.80
N ARG A 116 -3.76 8.69 25.99
CA ARG A 116 -3.70 7.26 26.37
C ARG A 116 -4.21 6.24 25.33
N TYR A 117 -4.57 6.65 24.11
CA TYR A 117 -4.94 5.68 23.07
C TYR A 117 -3.82 4.67 22.76
N ALA A 118 -2.56 5.09 22.74
CA ALA A 118 -1.41 4.21 22.58
C ALA A 118 -1.28 3.23 23.76
N ALA A 119 -1.48 3.70 24.99
CA ALA A 119 -1.49 2.82 26.16
C ALA A 119 -2.63 1.79 26.12
N ALA A 120 -3.80 2.16 25.58
CA ALA A 120 -4.95 1.27 25.44
C ALA A 120 -4.71 0.09 24.46
N THR A 121 -3.66 0.14 23.65
CA THR A 121 -3.27 -0.98 22.77
C THR A 121 -2.62 -2.13 23.54
N GLY A 122 -2.08 -1.89 24.75
CA GLY A 122 -1.27 -2.87 25.49
C GLY A 122 0.10 -3.17 24.86
N LEU A 123 0.49 -2.43 23.82
CA LEU A 123 1.76 -2.62 23.09
C LEU A 123 2.81 -1.59 23.51
N SER A 124 4.08 -1.87 23.21
CA SER A 124 5.14 -0.86 23.32
C SER A 124 5.00 0.21 22.23
N LEU A 125 5.55 1.42 22.46
CA LEU A 125 5.48 2.52 21.48
C LEU A 125 6.05 2.12 20.11
N GLU A 126 7.15 1.36 20.07
CA GLU A 126 7.73 0.85 18.82
C GLU A 126 6.80 -0.12 18.09
N GLN A 127 6.09 -0.98 18.84
CA GLN A 127 5.09 -1.88 18.26
C GLN A 127 3.92 -1.08 17.69
N VAL A 128 3.41 -0.08 18.41
CA VAL A 128 2.33 0.79 17.92
C VAL A 128 2.74 1.50 16.63
N ILE A 129 3.97 2.03 16.55
CA ILE A 129 4.49 2.65 15.32
C ILE A 129 4.45 1.65 14.16
N ARG A 130 4.94 0.42 14.36
CA ARG A 130 4.94 -0.62 13.32
C ARG A 130 3.52 -0.99 12.86
N GLU A 131 2.58 -1.13 13.79
CA GLU A 131 1.19 -1.44 13.47
C GLU A 131 0.52 -0.30 12.68
N ILE A 132 0.74 0.96 13.07
CA ILE A 132 0.26 2.13 12.32
C ILE A 132 0.84 2.14 10.91
N GLN A 133 2.15 1.92 10.77
CA GLN A 133 2.81 1.83 9.47
C GLN A 133 2.26 0.67 8.63
N SER A 134 1.91 -0.45 9.25
CA SER A 134 1.25 -1.57 8.56
C SER A 134 -0.15 -1.18 8.06
N VAL A 135 -0.96 -0.50 8.88
CA VAL A 135 -2.28 0.01 8.46
C VAL A 135 -2.15 0.94 7.25
N ILE A 136 -1.20 1.88 7.28
CA ILE A 136 -0.94 2.80 6.17
C ILE A 136 -0.47 2.02 4.94
N GLY A 137 0.53 1.13 5.12
CA GLY A 137 1.07 0.30 4.04
C GLY A 137 -0.02 -0.53 3.35
N ASN A 138 -0.92 -1.14 4.13
CA ASN A 138 -2.04 -1.93 3.61
C ASN A 138 -3.04 -1.04 2.85
N ALA A 139 -3.37 0.14 3.38
CA ALA A 139 -4.28 1.09 2.75
C ALA A 139 -3.81 1.58 1.38
N PHE A 140 -2.49 1.72 1.18
CA PHE A 140 -1.91 2.17 -0.09
C PHE A 140 -1.35 1.04 -0.94
N SER A 141 -1.25 -0.19 -0.42
CA SER A 141 -0.68 -1.35 -1.11
C SER A 141 -1.23 -1.59 -2.53
N PRO A 142 -2.52 -1.33 -2.86
CA PRO A 142 -3.01 -1.53 -4.22
C PRO A 142 -2.29 -0.64 -5.25
N LEU A 143 -1.84 0.56 -4.86
CA LEU A 143 -1.13 1.46 -5.77
C LEU A 143 0.22 0.90 -6.24
N ALA A 144 0.79 -0.09 -5.54
CA ALA A 144 2.01 -0.78 -5.96
C ALA A 144 1.81 -1.58 -7.27
N MET A 145 0.56 -1.81 -7.70
CA MET A 145 0.23 -2.41 -8.99
C MET A 145 0.50 -1.48 -10.18
N LEU A 146 0.60 -0.17 -9.94
CA LEU A 146 0.83 0.81 -10.99
C LEU A 146 2.31 0.81 -11.42
N PRO A 147 2.61 1.11 -12.69
CA PRO A 147 3.99 1.20 -13.14
C PRO A 147 4.72 2.27 -12.32
N LYS A 148 5.95 1.95 -11.89
CA LYS A 148 6.85 2.95 -11.31
C LYS A 148 7.12 3.99 -12.40
N SER A 149 7.01 5.27 -12.08
CA SER A 149 7.27 6.35 -13.04
C SER A 149 8.72 6.23 -13.55
N ASP A 150 8.89 5.92 -14.84
CA ASP A 150 10.21 5.83 -15.51
C ASP A 150 10.82 7.22 -15.78
N SER A 151 10.15 8.31 -15.40
CA SER A 151 10.67 9.66 -15.53
C SER A 151 11.49 10.02 -14.28
N GLY A 152 12.72 10.49 -14.49
CA GLY A 152 13.58 11.10 -13.48
C GLY A 152 13.02 12.40 -12.86
N SER A 153 11.70 12.57 -12.82
CA SER A 153 10.99 13.53 -12.00
C SER A 153 10.89 12.96 -10.59
N SER A 154 11.77 13.41 -9.71
CA SER A 154 11.72 13.18 -8.26
C SER A 154 10.54 13.92 -7.59
N GLU A 155 9.42 14.14 -8.29
CA GLU A 155 8.24 14.68 -7.64
C GLU A 155 7.67 13.57 -6.75
N GLU A 156 7.84 13.76 -5.43
CA GLU A 156 7.19 12.93 -4.44
C GLU A 156 5.69 12.88 -4.74
N VAL A 157 5.11 11.68 -4.72
CA VAL A 157 3.67 11.51 -4.84
C VAL A 157 3.03 12.10 -3.59
N PHE A 158 2.41 13.27 -3.73
CA PHE A 158 1.67 13.90 -2.65
C PHE A 158 0.25 13.34 -2.59
N TYR A 159 -0.06 12.59 -1.53
CA TYR A 159 -1.41 12.10 -1.23
C TYR A 159 -2.24 13.18 -0.52
N ASP A 160 -2.35 14.36 -1.15
CA ASP A 160 -3.01 15.55 -0.61
C ASP A 160 -4.53 15.56 -0.88
N GLY A 161 -5.18 16.67 -0.52
CA GLY A 161 -6.61 16.84 -0.74
C GLY A 161 -7.05 16.81 -2.21
N ALA A 162 -6.19 17.24 -3.14
CA ALA A 162 -6.50 17.20 -4.56
C ALA A 162 -6.44 15.76 -5.09
N TRP A 163 -5.43 15.00 -4.67
CA TRP A 163 -5.35 13.56 -4.95
C TRP A 163 -6.57 12.81 -4.39
N LEU A 164 -6.96 13.09 -3.14
CA LEU A 164 -8.14 12.47 -2.53
C LEU A 164 -9.45 12.79 -3.26
N ALA A 165 -9.66 14.05 -3.66
CA ALA A 165 -10.86 14.44 -4.40
C ALA A 165 -10.94 13.73 -5.76
N TRP A 166 -9.79 13.61 -6.43
CA TRP A 166 -9.72 12.93 -7.71
C TRP A 166 -10.02 11.43 -7.58
N ILE A 167 -9.33 10.73 -6.67
CA ILE A 167 -9.54 9.28 -6.51
C ILE A 167 -10.95 8.95 -6.03
N ALA A 168 -11.54 9.79 -5.18
CA ALA A 168 -12.92 9.65 -4.74
C ALA A 168 -13.92 9.83 -5.89
N SER A 169 -13.69 10.79 -6.79
CA SER A 169 -14.54 10.97 -7.97
C SER A 169 -14.55 9.74 -8.89
N ILE A 170 -13.39 9.09 -9.03
CA ILE A 170 -13.27 7.83 -9.78
C ILE A 170 -14.07 6.75 -9.06
N ALA A 171 -13.88 6.55 -7.76
CA ALA A 171 -14.60 5.51 -7.04
C ALA A 171 -16.12 5.71 -7.01
N VAL A 172 -16.62 6.94 -6.95
CA VAL A 172 -18.06 7.23 -7.11
C VAL A 172 -18.56 6.70 -8.46
N LYS A 173 -17.82 6.96 -9.53
CA LYS A 173 -18.17 6.49 -10.88
C LYS A 173 -18.09 4.96 -10.99
N GLU A 174 -17.06 4.34 -10.41
CA GLU A 174 -16.83 2.89 -10.48
C GLU A 174 -17.81 2.08 -9.63
N SER A 175 -18.17 2.58 -8.44
CA SER A 175 -19.01 1.86 -7.48
C SER A 175 -20.50 2.22 -7.57
N GLY A 176 -20.82 3.38 -8.15
CA GLY A 176 -22.18 3.95 -8.10
C GLY A 176 -22.59 4.47 -6.71
N MET A 177 -21.69 4.44 -5.72
CA MET A 177 -21.96 4.95 -4.37
C MET A 177 -21.93 6.48 -4.34
N PRO A 178 -22.71 7.12 -3.44
CA PRO A 178 -22.64 8.56 -3.28
C PRO A 178 -21.28 8.98 -2.68
N TYR A 179 -20.87 10.21 -3.02
CA TYR A 179 -19.53 10.73 -2.68
C TYR A 179 -19.22 10.71 -1.19
N ASP A 180 -20.21 10.99 -0.34
CA ASP A 180 -20.05 10.97 1.11
C ASP A 180 -19.72 9.57 1.64
N ARG A 181 -20.38 8.53 1.12
CA ARG A 181 -20.10 7.13 1.46
C ARG A 181 -18.71 6.72 1.01
N VAL A 182 -18.29 7.13 -0.20
CA VAL A 182 -16.95 6.83 -0.73
C VAL A 182 -15.86 7.44 0.15
N ILE A 183 -16.05 8.67 0.63
CA ILE A 183 -15.04 9.36 1.45
C ILE A 183 -15.00 8.85 2.89
N HIS A 184 -16.16 8.61 3.51
CA HIS A 184 -16.23 8.36 4.94
C HIS A 184 -16.25 6.89 5.32
N ASP A 185 -16.77 6.01 4.46
CA ASP A 185 -17.10 4.64 4.85
C ASP A 185 -16.25 3.60 4.11
N LEU A 186 -15.82 3.88 2.87
CA LEU A 186 -14.98 2.94 2.14
C LEU A 186 -13.54 2.92 2.69
N PRO A 187 -12.98 1.72 2.94
CA PRO A 187 -11.55 1.57 3.20
C PRO A 187 -10.71 2.19 2.08
N LEU A 188 -9.65 2.89 2.45
CA LEU A 188 -8.76 3.58 1.52
C LEU A 188 -8.04 2.59 0.58
N SER A 189 -7.77 1.37 1.04
CA SER A 189 -7.34 0.23 0.23
C SER A 189 -8.32 -0.05 -0.92
N LEU A 190 -9.62 -0.17 -0.64
CA LEU A 190 -10.61 -0.38 -1.68
C LEU A 190 -10.70 0.81 -2.65
N LEU A 191 -10.58 2.03 -2.13
CA LEU A 191 -10.52 3.25 -2.95
C LEU A 191 -9.32 3.22 -3.92
N CYS A 192 -8.13 2.84 -3.43
CA CYS A 192 -6.94 2.60 -4.24
C CYS A 192 -7.13 1.47 -5.26
N GLN A 193 -7.83 0.40 -4.89
CA GLN A 193 -8.12 -0.72 -5.78
C GLN A 193 -9.04 -0.32 -6.95
N LEU A 194 -10.09 0.47 -6.67
CA LEU A 194 -10.99 1.00 -7.69
C LEU A 194 -10.25 1.93 -8.66
N TYR A 195 -9.31 2.72 -8.16
CA TYR A 195 -8.45 3.55 -8.99
C TYR A 195 -7.55 2.74 -9.93
N VAL A 196 -6.90 1.68 -9.44
CA VAL A 196 -6.09 0.78 -10.27
C VAL A 196 -6.95 0.09 -11.33
N ALA A 197 -8.15 -0.37 -10.94
CA ALA A 197 -9.09 -0.98 -11.88
C ALA A 197 -9.52 0.00 -12.98
N TRP A 198 -9.80 1.25 -12.61
CA TRP A 198 -10.08 2.33 -13.56
C TRP A 198 -8.92 2.56 -14.53
N ARG A 199 -7.69 2.75 -14.04
CA ARG A 199 -6.52 2.95 -14.91
C ARG A 199 -6.32 1.82 -15.90
N ARG A 200 -6.56 0.58 -15.45
CA ARG A 200 -6.50 -0.62 -16.31
C ARG A 200 -7.55 -0.59 -17.40
N ARG A 201 -8.80 -0.24 -17.07
CA ARG A 201 -9.89 -0.19 -18.05
C ARG A 201 -9.68 0.90 -19.09
N GLU A 202 -9.24 2.08 -18.65
CA GLU A 202 -8.98 3.21 -19.54
C GLU A 202 -7.69 3.05 -20.36
N GLY A 203 -6.93 1.97 -20.13
CA GLY A 203 -5.69 1.69 -20.85
C GLY A 203 -4.58 2.72 -20.59
N VAL A 204 -4.69 3.51 -19.51
CA VAL A 204 -3.76 4.61 -19.19
C VAL A 204 -2.32 4.13 -19.10
N ASP A 205 -2.14 2.93 -18.53
CA ASP A 205 -0.84 2.30 -18.33
C ASP A 205 -0.61 1.09 -19.26
N GLY A 206 -1.52 0.82 -20.20
CA GLY A 206 -1.50 -0.37 -21.05
C GLY A 206 -1.43 -1.69 -20.25
N ASP A 207 -0.58 -2.62 -20.69
CA ASP A 207 -0.35 -3.92 -20.02
C ASP A 207 0.63 -3.83 -18.82
N ARG A 208 1.01 -2.62 -18.39
CA ARG A 208 2.03 -2.42 -17.34
C ARG A 208 1.50 -2.51 -15.92
N ILE A 209 0.18 -2.62 -15.74
CA ILE A 209 -0.43 -2.83 -14.42
C ILE A 209 -0.19 -4.29 -14.00
N SER A 210 0.64 -4.46 -12.98
CA SER A 210 0.94 -5.77 -12.41
C SER A 210 -0.17 -6.22 -11.45
N ARG A 211 -0.26 -7.53 -11.17
CA ARG A 211 -1.01 -7.99 -10.00
C ARG A 211 -0.28 -7.54 -8.73
N PRO A 212 -0.96 -7.37 -7.57
CA PRO A 212 -0.26 -7.13 -6.32
C PRO A 212 0.70 -8.31 -6.12
N GLN A 213 1.99 -8.04 -6.21
CA GLN A 213 3.04 -9.03 -6.09
C GLN A 213 3.86 -8.62 -4.88
N ASN A 214 4.12 -9.58 -3.99
CA ASN A 214 4.94 -9.35 -2.82
C ASN A 214 6.32 -8.81 -3.28
N GLY A 215 6.59 -7.53 -3.02
CA GLY A 215 7.74 -6.81 -3.55
C GLY A 215 9.06 -7.45 -3.14
N GLU A 216 9.12 -8.01 -1.94
CA GLU A 216 10.29 -8.74 -1.44
C GLU A 216 10.53 -10.04 -2.21
N ILE A 217 9.46 -10.77 -2.54
CA ILE A 217 9.55 -11.97 -3.38
C ILE A 217 9.97 -11.59 -4.81
N MET A 218 9.49 -10.46 -5.33
CA MET A 218 9.92 -9.97 -6.64
C MET A 218 11.39 -9.56 -6.67
N ASP A 219 11.89 -8.91 -5.63
CA ASP A 219 13.31 -8.58 -5.49
C ASP A 219 14.16 -9.85 -5.38
N GLN A 220 13.69 -10.88 -4.68
CA GLN A 220 14.33 -12.20 -4.62
C GLN A 220 14.34 -12.90 -5.98
N ILE A 221 13.24 -12.85 -6.73
CA ILE A 221 13.18 -13.37 -8.11
C ILE A 221 14.16 -12.61 -9.00
N GLN A 222 14.19 -11.27 -8.92
CA GLN A 222 15.08 -10.45 -9.73
C GLN A 222 16.56 -10.71 -9.40
N ALA A 223 16.90 -10.85 -8.11
CA ALA A 223 18.24 -11.23 -7.68
C ALA A 223 18.63 -12.60 -8.24
N ARG A 224 17.73 -13.59 -8.16
CA ARG A 224 17.97 -14.94 -8.68
C ARG A 224 18.13 -14.98 -10.20
N VAL A 225 17.31 -14.21 -10.93
CA VAL A 225 17.44 -14.03 -12.40
C VAL A 225 18.80 -13.43 -12.75
N ASN A 226 19.27 -12.44 -11.99
CA ASN A 226 20.58 -11.81 -12.20
C ASN A 226 21.74 -12.77 -11.93
N GLU A 227 21.63 -13.64 -10.92
CA GLU A 227 22.61 -14.70 -10.65
C GLU A 227 22.68 -15.72 -11.80
N LEU A 228 21.53 -16.27 -12.20
CA LEU A 228 21.46 -17.22 -13.31
C LEU A 228 21.96 -16.61 -14.61
N GLY A 229 21.70 -15.32 -14.85
CA GLY A 229 22.23 -14.61 -16.00
C GLY A 229 23.76 -14.54 -16.00
N LYS A 230 24.38 -14.29 -14.83
CA LYS A 230 25.84 -14.30 -14.70
C LYS A 230 26.43 -15.69 -14.89
N GLU A 231 25.78 -16.74 -14.37
CA GLU A 231 26.21 -18.13 -14.54
C GLU A 231 26.12 -18.58 -15.99
N PHE A 232 24.99 -18.29 -16.65
CA PHE A 232 24.76 -18.60 -18.06
C PHE A 232 25.77 -17.89 -18.95
N LEU A 233 26.07 -16.61 -18.73
CA LEU A 233 27.08 -15.90 -19.53
C LEU A 233 28.51 -16.43 -19.29
N LYS A 234 28.83 -16.94 -18.10
CA LYS A 234 30.13 -17.56 -17.80
C LYS A 234 30.31 -18.88 -18.53
N SER A 235 29.27 -19.69 -18.70
CA SER A 235 29.36 -21.00 -19.37
C SER A 235 29.70 -20.92 -20.87
N PHE A 236 29.65 -19.72 -21.47
CA PHE A 236 30.07 -19.49 -22.86
C PHE A 236 31.33 -18.63 -23.02
N LYS A 237 31.97 -18.24 -21.91
CA LYS A 237 33.29 -17.60 -21.92
C LYS A 237 34.42 -18.62 -21.64
N SER A 238 34.06 -19.89 -21.48
CA SER A 238 34.96 -21.05 -21.48
C SER A 238 34.92 -21.75 -22.82
#